data_AF-A0A5D0RB17-F1
#
_entry.id   AF-A0A5D0RB17-F1
#
_cell.length_a   1.000
_cell.length_b   1.000
_cell.length_c   1.000
_cell.angle_alpha   90.00
_cell.angle_beta   90.00
_cell.angle_gamma   90.00
#
_symmetry.space_group_name_H-M   'P 1'
#
loop_
_entity.id
_entity.type
_entity.pdbx_description
1 polymer ?
#
loop_
_entity_poly.entity_id
_entity_poly.type
_entity_poly.pdbx_seq_one_letter_code
_entity_poly.pdbx_strand_id
1 'polypeptide(L)'
;MKNILFILISSLLVNCGGNEAKNTSSLVDMKFHRYNEIDELSNYTKISDTVIYGNNEEPKHSILHLKNDLNNLVIFNSISSDTSNDKRLFTILDTLVIPNSNKSKLVTIGYCQINQDMNENLIAIVDKTDSLIIENIHKVWMANTASNKIESINNLDEITCFNEWFVMN
;
A
#
# COMPACT_ATOMS: atom_id res chain seq x y z
N MET A 1 -21.15 43.93 59.69
CA MET A 1 -20.25 42.77 59.49
C MET A 1 -20.83 41.90 58.38
N LYS A 2 -20.10 41.84 57.26
CA LYS A 2 -20.01 40.82 56.20
C LYS A 2 -21.23 39.92 55.88
N ASN A 3 -21.81 40.16 54.70
CA ASN A 3 -22.61 39.24 53.90
C ASN A 3 -21.81 37.96 53.60
N ILE A 4 -22.45 36.79 53.71
CA ILE A 4 -21.98 35.57 53.04
C ILE A 4 -23.17 34.92 52.34
N LEU A 5 -23.19 35.14 51.03
CA LEU A 5 -24.05 34.51 50.03
C LEU A 5 -23.47 33.11 49.76
N PHE A 6 -24.19 32.05 50.14
CA PHE A 6 -23.81 30.67 49.77
C PHE A 6 -24.38 30.37 48.38
N ILE A 7 -23.51 30.45 47.37
CA ILE A 7 -23.80 29.99 46.00
C ILE A 7 -23.58 28.47 45.98
N LEU A 8 -24.67 27.71 45.80
CA LEU A 8 -24.61 26.28 45.48
C LEU A 8 -24.01 26.12 44.07
N ILE A 9 -22.78 25.60 44.01
CA ILE A 9 -22.09 25.23 42.78
C ILE A 9 -22.70 23.93 42.27
N SER A 10 -23.45 24.03 41.18
CA SER A 10 -23.97 22.90 40.41
C SER A 10 -22.82 22.09 39.81
N SER A 11 -22.75 20.80 40.17
CA SER A 11 -21.82 19.83 39.61
C SER A 11 -22.18 19.55 38.15
N LEU A 12 -21.51 20.21 37.21
CA LEU A 12 -21.49 19.81 35.81
C LEU A 12 -20.72 18.49 35.72
N LEU A 13 -21.45 17.38 35.66
CA LEU A 13 -20.92 16.10 35.22
C LEU A 13 -20.54 16.24 33.74
N VAL A 14 -19.28 16.57 33.49
CA VAL A 14 -18.68 16.47 32.16
C VAL A 14 -18.57 14.97 31.88
N ASN A 15 -19.56 14.46 31.16
CA ASN A 15 -19.51 13.14 30.55
C ASN A 15 -18.45 13.19 29.43
N CYS A 16 -17.18 13.04 29.80
CA CYS A 16 -16.11 12.68 28.88
C CYS A 16 -16.36 11.22 28.46
N GLY A 17 -17.33 11.04 27.56
CA GLY A 17 -17.39 9.87 26.70
C GLY A 17 -16.21 9.94 25.74
N GLY A 18 -15.03 9.59 26.24
CA GLY A 18 -13.87 9.32 25.43
C GLY A 18 -14.19 8.10 24.58
N ASN A 19 -14.73 8.34 23.39
CA ASN A 19 -14.57 7.38 22.31
C ASN A 19 -13.07 7.30 22.08
N GLU A 20 -12.41 6.33 22.71
CA GLU A 20 -11.14 5.83 22.23
C GLU A 20 -11.38 5.35 20.81
N ALA A 21 -11.12 6.24 19.85
CA ALA A 21 -10.91 5.86 18.49
C ALA A 21 -9.85 4.76 18.55
N LYS A 22 -10.20 3.54 18.13
CA LYS A 22 -9.24 2.46 17.90
C LYS A 22 -8.08 3.09 17.15
N ASN A 23 -6.93 3.25 17.81
CA ASN A 23 -5.70 3.62 17.16
C ASN A 23 -5.49 2.59 16.06
N THR A 24 -5.72 2.97 14.80
CA THR A 24 -5.24 2.20 13.67
C THR A 24 -3.72 2.25 13.76
N SER A 25 -3.11 1.19 14.28
CA SER A 25 -1.67 0.96 14.24
C SER A 25 -1.22 1.18 12.80
N SER A 26 -0.23 2.06 12.62
CA SER A 26 0.42 2.20 11.32
C SER A 26 1.10 0.88 10.98
N LEU A 27 0.89 0.38 9.75
CA LEU A 27 1.55 -0.83 9.26
C LEU A 27 3.06 -0.63 9.02
N VAL A 28 3.51 0.63 8.87
CA VAL A 28 4.91 0.96 8.63
C VAL A 28 5.78 0.42 9.76
N ASP A 29 6.99 -0.06 9.40
CA ASP A 29 7.97 -0.72 10.27
C ASP A 29 7.57 -2.11 10.80
N MET A 30 6.35 -2.58 10.54
CA MET A 30 5.98 -3.96 10.85
C MET A 30 6.82 -4.94 10.02
N LYS A 31 7.17 -6.07 10.64
CA LYS A 31 8.00 -7.11 10.05
C LYS A 31 7.25 -8.41 9.94
N PHE A 32 7.45 -9.13 8.85
CA PHE A 32 6.78 -10.39 8.61
C PHE A 32 7.58 -11.32 7.69
N HIS A 33 7.32 -12.62 7.81
CA HIS A 33 7.72 -13.57 6.77
C HIS A 33 6.56 -13.83 5.80
N ARG A 34 5.33 -13.82 6.33
CA ARG A 34 4.09 -13.90 5.54
C ARG A 34 3.13 -12.81 5.98
N TYR A 35 2.52 -12.11 5.02
CA TYR A 35 1.67 -10.95 5.32
C TYR A 35 0.50 -11.28 6.27
N ASN A 36 0.00 -12.50 6.24
CA ASN A 36 -1.10 -12.96 7.09
C ASN A 36 -0.69 -13.24 8.55
N GLU A 37 0.56 -12.99 8.92
CA GLU A 37 1.05 -12.96 10.31
C GLU A 37 0.75 -11.61 10.98
N ILE A 38 0.40 -10.58 10.20
CA ILE A 38 -0.05 -9.27 10.69
C ILE A 38 -1.57 -9.30 10.81
N ASP A 39 -2.11 -9.08 12.02
CA ASP A 39 -3.54 -9.19 12.32
C ASP A 39 -4.38 -8.23 11.47
N GLU A 40 -3.90 -7.01 11.24
CA GLU A 40 -4.54 -5.99 10.40
C GLU A 40 -4.66 -6.41 8.93
N LEU A 41 -3.85 -7.38 8.49
CA LEU A 41 -3.83 -7.91 7.12
C LEU A 41 -4.58 -9.25 6.99
N SER A 42 -5.14 -9.78 8.08
CA SER A 42 -5.76 -11.11 8.12
C SER A 42 -6.97 -11.29 7.18
N ASN A 43 -7.68 -10.20 6.84
CA ASN A 43 -8.82 -10.22 5.92
C ASN A 43 -8.46 -9.91 4.47
N TYR A 44 -7.17 -9.70 4.17
CA TYR A 44 -6.69 -9.45 2.82
C TYR A 44 -6.31 -10.75 2.12
N THR A 45 -6.55 -10.79 0.82
CA THR A 45 -6.08 -11.85 -0.08
C THR A 45 -4.96 -11.29 -0.97
N LYS A 46 -3.89 -12.08 -1.14
CA LYS A 46 -2.82 -11.74 -2.09
C LYS A 46 -3.32 -11.78 -3.54
N ILE A 47 -3.05 -10.72 -4.28
CA ILE A 47 -3.31 -10.63 -5.72
C ILE A 47 -2.04 -10.91 -6.51
N SER A 48 -0.98 -10.15 -6.25
CA SER A 48 0.32 -10.28 -6.92
C SER A 48 1.44 -9.74 -6.04
N ASP A 49 2.67 -10.02 -6.42
CA ASP A 49 3.89 -9.46 -5.84
C ASP A 49 4.98 -9.33 -6.90
N THR A 50 5.88 -8.38 -6.69
CA THR A 50 7.09 -8.22 -7.49
C THR A 50 8.27 -7.84 -6.59
N VAL A 51 9.48 -8.09 -7.07
CA VAL A 51 10.73 -7.72 -6.42
C VAL A 51 11.48 -6.69 -7.26
N ILE A 52 12.23 -5.82 -6.59
CA ILE A 52 13.03 -4.78 -7.24
C ILE A 52 14.50 -5.15 -7.10
N TYR A 53 15.12 -5.55 -8.22
CA TYR A 53 16.52 -5.96 -8.26
C TYR A 53 17.47 -4.75 -8.22
N GLY A 54 17.12 -3.65 -8.90
CA GLY A 54 18.06 -2.56 -9.14
C GLY A 54 19.32 -3.10 -9.82
N ASN A 55 20.51 -2.74 -9.32
CA ASN A 55 21.80 -3.22 -9.84
C ASN A 55 22.35 -4.46 -9.12
N ASN A 56 21.56 -5.15 -8.29
CA ASN A 56 22.02 -6.28 -7.49
C ASN A 56 21.37 -7.59 -7.95
N GLU A 57 22.09 -8.71 -7.78
CA GLU A 57 21.55 -10.06 -8.04
C GLU A 57 20.43 -10.42 -7.04
N GLU A 58 20.57 -9.99 -5.78
CA GLU A 58 19.56 -10.20 -4.74
C GLU A 58 18.68 -8.95 -4.54
N PRO A 59 17.34 -9.09 -4.62
CA PRO A 59 16.45 -7.96 -4.47
C PRO A 59 16.41 -7.47 -3.02
N LYS A 60 16.51 -6.15 -2.86
CA LYS A 60 16.44 -5.48 -1.54
C LYS A 60 15.07 -4.92 -1.22
N HIS A 61 14.18 -4.90 -2.20
CA HIS A 61 12.83 -4.37 -2.05
C HIS A 61 11.81 -5.23 -2.79
N SER A 62 10.56 -5.14 -2.36
CA SER A 62 9.42 -5.76 -3.04
C SER A 62 8.17 -4.91 -2.92
N ILE A 63 7.24 -5.16 -3.82
CA ILE A 63 5.89 -4.62 -3.78
C ILE A 63 4.95 -5.81 -3.65
N LEU A 64 4.06 -5.75 -2.66
CA LEU A 64 3.02 -6.75 -2.43
C LEU A 64 1.66 -6.10 -2.65
N HIS A 65 0.85 -6.66 -3.54
CA HIS A 65 -0.53 -6.23 -3.77
C HIS A 65 -1.51 -7.19 -3.10
N LEU A 66 -2.25 -6.64 -2.16
CA LEU A 66 -3.30 -7.29 -1.41
C LEU A 66 -4.66 -6.67 -1.76
N LYS A 67 -5.74 -7.43 -1.56
CA LYS A 67 -7.11 -6.96 -1.76
C LYS A 67 -8.06 -7.52 -0.72
N ASN A 68 -9.01 -6.70 -0.27
CA ASN A 68 -10.20 -7.13 0.45
C ASN A 68 -11.45 -6.56 -0.22
N ASP A 69 -12.60 -6.65 0.44
CA ASP A 69 -13.88 -6.16 -0.09
C ASP A 69 -13.89 -4.64 -0.30
N LEU A 70 -13.15 -3.87 0.52
CA LEU A 70 -13.19 -2.42 0.54
C LEU A 70 -12.14 -1.77 -0.38
N ASN A 71 -10.93 -2.31 -0.42
CA ASN A 71 -9.81 -1.70 -1.13
C ASN A 71 -8.78 -2.72 -1.63
N ASN A 72 -7.93 -2.22 -2.52
CA ASN A 72 -6.61 -2.77 -2.76
C ASN A 72 -5.63 -2.08 -1.81
N LEU A 73 -4.69 -2.84 -1.29
CA LEU A 73 -3.59 -2.37 -0.47
C LEU A 73 -2.29 -2.78 -1.18
N VAL A 74 -1.49 -1.79 -1.56
CA VAL A 74 -0.14 -2.01 -2.08
C VAL A 74 0.84 -1.71 -0.97
N ILE A 75 1.70 -2.67 -0.66
CA ILE A 75 2.70 -2.59 0.42
C ILE A 75 4.08 -2.56 -0.23
N PHE A 76 4.83 -1.51 0.05
CA PHE A 76 6.24 -1.42 -0.34
C PHE A 76 7.12 -1.89 0.81
N ASN A 77 7.96 -2.90 0.56
CA ASN A 77 8.78 -3.54 1.59
C ASN A 77 10.27 -3.43 1.28
N SER A 78 11.07 -3.35 2.33
CA SER A 78 12.47 -3.78 2.28
C SER A 78 12.58 -5.27 2.56
N ILE A 79 13.61 -5.91 1.99
CA ILE A 79 13.91 -7.33 2.14
C ILE A 79 15.27 -7.46 2.83
N SER A 80 15.30 -8.29 3.87
CA SER A 80 16.51 -8.68 4.59
C SER A 80 16.51 -10.18 4.85
N SER A 81 17.64 -10.75 5.24
CA SER A 81 17.69 -12.13 5.73
C SER A 81 17.49 -12.16 7.24
N ASP A 82 16.61 -13.03 7.71
CA ASP A 82 16.52 -13.35 9.13
C ASP A 82 17.71 -14.23 9.52
N THR A 83 18.57 -13.68 10.38
CA THR A 83 19.81 -14.32 10.84
C THR A 83 19.58 -15.62 11.61
N SER A 84 18.34 -15.90 12.02
CA SER A 84 17.99 -17.12 12.76
C SER A 84 17.60 -18.31 11.89
N ASN A 85 17.18 -18.10 10.63
CA ASN A 85 16.57 -19.15 9.81
C ASN A 85 16.81 -19.01 8.29
N ASP A 86 17.62 -18.04 7.85
CA ASP A 86 17.93 -17.71 6.44
C ASP A 86 16.69 -17.43 5.57
N LYS A 87 15.53 -17.15 6.17
CA LYS A 87 14.33 -16.76 5.44
C LYS A 87 14.34 -15.26 5.15
N ARG A 88 13.70 -14.87 4.05
CA ARG A 88 13.42 -13.46 3.77
C ARG A 88 12.52 -12.89 4.87
N LEU A 89 12.96 -11.77 5.42
CA LEU A 89 12.23 -10.95 6.37
C LEU A 89 11.87 -9.64 5.66
N PHE A 90 10.57 -9.36 5.59
CA PHE A 90 10.05 -8.15 4.98
C PHE A 90 9.79 -7.10 6.06
N THR A 91 10.17 -5.85 5.81
CA THR A 91 9.79 -4.71 6.66
C THR A 91 9.01 -3.71 5.82
N ILE A 92 7.81 -3.34 6.27
CA ILE A 92 6.93 -2.40 5.57
C ILE A 92 7.55 -1.00 5.61
N LEU A 93 7.80 -0.43 4.44
CA LEU A 93 8.34 0.93 4.27
C LEU A 93 7.22 1.95 4.07
N ASP A 94 6.25 1.62 3.23
CA ASP A 94 5.12 2.49 2.92
C ASP A 94 3.93 1.67 2.41
N THR A 95 2.76 2.29 2.42
CA THR A 95 1.51 1.65 1.97
C THR A 95 0.67 2.60 1.12
N LEU A 96 0.01 2.04 0.10
CA LEU A 96 -0.91 2.75 -0.76
C LEU A 96 -2.26 2.04 -0.75
N VAL A 97 -3.29 2.73 -0.24
CA VAL A 97 -4.67 2.25 -0.22
C VAL A 97 -5.42 2.78 -1.44
N ILE A 98 -5.98 1.88 -2.25
CA ILE A 98 -6.74 2.20 -3.46
C ILE A 98 -8.17 1.64 -3.31
N PRO A 99 -9.19 2.49 -3.11
CA PRO A 99 -10.56 2.04 -2.93
C PRO A 99 -11.08 1.21 -4.13
N ASN A 100 -11.84 0.15 -3.83
CA ASN A 100 -12.54 -0.66 -4.83
C ASN A 100 -13.72 0.14 -5.39
N SER A 101 -13.48 1.01 -6.36
CA SER A 101 -14.51 1.93 -6.88
C SER A 101 -15.12 1.50 -8.22
N ASN A 102 -14.45 0.62 -8.98
CA ASN A 102 -14.92 0.25 -10.32
C ASN A 102 -14.45 -1.15 -10.73
N LYS A 103 -15.37 -1.99 -11.23
CA LYS A 103 -15.07 -3.33 -11.78
C LYS A 103 -14.31 -3.30 -13.11
N SER A 104 -14.33 -2.19 -13.83
CA SER A 104 -13.59 -2.01 -15.08
C SER A 104 -12.14 -1.54 -14.90
N LYS A 105 -11.70 -1.31 -13.65
CA LYS A 105 -10.34 -0.88 -13.33
C LYS A 105 -9.61 -1.96 -12.53
N LEU A 106 -8.31 -2.04 -12.73
CA LEU A 106 -7.42 -2.93 -11.99
C LEU A 106 -6.17 -2.18 -11.52
N VAL A 107 -5.57 -2.70 -10.45
CA VAL A 107 -4.25 -2.29 -9.99
C VAL A 107 -3.25 -3.26 -10.60
N THR A 108 -2.21 -2.74 -11.24
CA THR A 108 -1.07 -3.52 -11.74
C THR A 108 0.21 -3.05 -11.07
N ILE A 109 1.14 -3.98 -10.81
CA ILE A 109 2.45 -3.71 -10.21
C ILE A 109 3.55 -4.28 -11.09
N GLY A 110 4.55 -3.48 -11.45
CA GLY A 110 5.72 -3.91 -12.21
C GLY A 110 5.49 -4.28 -13.68
N TYR A 111 4.26 -4.16 -14.20
CA TYR A 111 3.95 -4.36 -15.62
C TYR A 111 3.77 -3.03 -16.36
N CYS A 112 4.54 -2.02 -16.00
CA CYS A 112 4.59 -0.76 -16.74
C CYS A 112 6.03 -0.42 -17.13
N GLN A 113 6.15 0.28 -18.24
CA GLN A 113 7.39 0.86 -18.73
C GLN A 113 7.38 2.36 -18.51
N ILE A 114 8.56 2.92 -18.33
CA ILE A 114 8.81 4.36 -18.47
C ILE A 114 9.92 4.53 -19.49
N ASN A 115 9.73 5.37 -20.50
CA ASN A 115 10.73 5.55 -21.56
C ASN A 115 11.17 4.24 -22.25
N GLN A 116 10.20 3.34 -22.47
CA GLN A 116 10.39 2.01 -23.09
C GLN A 116 11.17 0.98 -22.25
N ASP A 117 11.65 1.37 -21.07
CA ASP A 117 12.30 0.45 -20.14
C ASP A 117 11.29 -0.09 -19.13
N MET A 118 11.27 -1.41 -18.95
CA MET A 118 10.46 -2.06 -17.91
C MET A 118 10.88 -1.53 -16.55
N ASN A 119 9.90 -1.19 -15.73
CA ASN A 119 10.15 -0.65 -14.41
C ASN A 119 9.30 -1.37 -13.37
N GLU A 120 9.92 -2.28 -12.62
CA GLU A 120 9.23 -3.08 -11.61
C GLU A 120 8.68 -2.24 -10.45
N ASN A 121 9.13 -0.98 -10.33
CA ASN A 121 8.75 -0.08 -9.24
C ASN A 121 7.41 0.62 -9.50
N LEU A 122 6.88 0.54 -10.72
CA LEU A 122 5.65 1.24 -11.08
C LEU A 122 4.42 0.49 -10.59
N ILE A 123 3.49 1.26 -10.04
CA ILE A 123 2.17 0.83 -9.58
C ILE A 123 1.16 1.67 -10.35
N ALA A 124 0.19 1.05 -11.02
CA ALA A 124 -0.78 1.80 -11.82
C ALA A 124 -2.21 1.34 -11.59
N ILE A 125 -3.15 2.28 -11.71
CA ILE A 125 -4.57 1.97 -11.93
C ILE A 125 -4.82 2.09 -13.42
N VAL A 126 -5.28 1.01 -14.02
CA VAL A 126 -5.48 0.90 -15.46
C VAL A 126 -6.84 0.29 -15.78
N ASP A 127 -7.32 0.45 -17.00
CA ASP A 127 -8.52 -0.24 -17.45
C ASP A 127 -8.27 -1.73 -17.65
N LYS A 128 -9.29 -2.54 -17.33
CA LYS A 128 -9.29 -3.95 -17.67
C LYS A 128 -9.47 -4.09 -19.19
N THR A 129 -8.58 -4.87 -19.79
CA THR A 129 -8.58 -5.15 -21.22
C THR A 129 -8.14 -6.59 -21.48
N ASP A 130 -8.48 -7.12 -22.65
CA ASP A 130 -7.98 -8.39 -23.17
C ASP A 130 -6.77 -8.18 -24.09
N SER A 131 -6.39 -6.93 -24.38
CA SER A 131 -5.20 -6.57 -25.15
C SER A 131 -3.93 -6.72 -24.31
N LEU A 132 -2.78 -6.99 -24.97
CA LEU A 132 -1.47 -6.98 -24.32
C LEU A 132 -1.11 -5.59 -23.78
N ILE A 133 -1.32 -4.55 -24.59
CA ILE A 133 -1.07 -3.16 -24.20
C ILE A 133 -2.37 -2.58 -23.63
N ILE A 134 -2.25 -1.89 -22.50
CA ILE A 134 -3.37 -1.23 -21.84
C ILE A 134 -3.42 0.23 -22.27
N GLU A 135 -4.54 0.63 -22.88
CA GLU A 135 -4.69 1.96 -23.48
C GLU A 135 -4.85 3.08 -22.45
N ASN A 136 -5.58 2.81 -21.36
CA ASN A 136 -5.97 3.82 -20.39
C ASN A 136 -5.30 3.61 -19.04
N ILE A 137 -4.44 4.55 -18.68
CA ILE A 137 -3.79 4.65 -17.37
C ILE A 137 -4.41 5.81 -16.60
N HIS A 138 -5.00 5.54 -15.44
CA HIS A 138 -5.73 6.54 -14.65
C HIS A 138 -4.85 7.24 -13.62
N LYS A 139 -3.96 6.48 -12.97
CA LYS A 139 -3.02 6.97 -11.95
C LYS A 139 -1.80 6.08 -11.92
N VAL A 140 -0.65 6.67 -11.64
CA VAL A 140 0.60 5.95 -11.48
C VAL A 140 1.31 6.43 -10.22
N TRP A 141 1.96 5.50 -9.55
CA TRP A 141 2.90 5.73 -8.48
C TRP A 141 4.20 4.97 -8.74
N MET A 142 5.26 5.39 -8.08
CA MET A 142 6.55 4.72 -8.08
C MET A 142 6.94 4.36 -6.65
N ALA A 143 7.29 3.10 -6.41
CA ALA A 143 7.99 2.68 -5.21
C ALA A 143 9.46 3.16 -5.29
N ASN A 144 9.74 4.31 -4.70
CA ASN A 144 11.05 4.94 -4.75
C ASN A 144 11.97 4.32 -3.69
N THR A 145 12.93 3.52 -4.15
CA THR A 145 13.91 2.83 -3.29
C THR A 145 14.92 3.75 -2.63
N ALA A 146 15.06 5.00 -3.08
CA ALA A 146 15.92 5.99 -2.45
C ALA A 146 15.21 6.71 -1.29
N SER A 147 13.92 7.03 -1.45
CA SER A 147 13.13 7.69 -0.40
C SER A 147 12.37 6.73 0.51
N ASN A 148 12.32 5.43 0.16
CA ASN A 148 11.53 4.39 0.81
C ASN A 148 10.02 4.71 0.84
N LYS A 149 9.51 5.39 -0.20
CA LYS A 149 8.11 5.84 -0.28
C LYS A 149 7.45 5.47 -1.59
N ILE A 150 6.13 5.41 -1.58
CA ILE A 150 5.29 5.31 -2.78
C ILE A 150 4.90 6.73 -3.20
N GLU A 151 5.43 7.20 -4.32
CA GLU A 151 5.30 8.59 -4.77
C GLU A 151 4.45 8.67 -6.04
N SER A 152 3.50 9.62 -6.09
CA SER A 152 2.65 9.79 -7.27
C SER A 152 3.44 10.35 -8.45
N ILE A 153 3.22 9.78 -9.63
CA ILE A 153 3.72 10.33 -10.89
C ILE A 153 2.58 11.08 -11.58
N ASN A 154 2.81 12.37 -11.88
CA ASN A 154 1.79 13.24 -12.47
C ASN A 154 1.82 13.25 -14.01
N ASN A 155 2.99 13.03 -14.62
CA ASN A 155 3.13 12.97 -16.07
C ASN A 155 3.09 11.51 -16.54
N LEU A 156 2.13 11.18 -17.40
CA LEU A 156 1.88 9.82 -17.88
C LEU A 156 2.31 9.60 -19.34
N ASP A 157 2.79 10.65 -20.04
CA ASP A 157 3.00 10.64 -21.50
C ASP A 157 4.03 9.59 -21.98
N GLU A 158 4.92 9.15 -21.09
CA GLU A 158 5.99 8.17 -21.38
C GLU A 158 5.73 6.81 -20.71
N ILE A 159 4.54 6.61 -20.15
CA ILE A 159 4.19 5.39 -19.41
C ILE A 159 3.28 4.52 -20.27
N THR A 160 3.69 3.27 -20.44
CA THR A 160 2.88 2.22 -21.08
C THR A 160 2.75 1.06 -20.13
N CYS A 161 1.54 0.55 -19.93
CA CYS A 161 1.30 -0.60 -19.06
C CYS A 161 0.83 -1.81 -19.89
N PHE A 162 1.14 -2.99 -19.38
CA PHE A 162 0.87 -4.28 -20.02
C PHE A 162 -0.09 -5.09 -19.16
N ASN A 163 -0.92 -5.87 -19.85
CA ASN A 163 -1.85 -6.79 -19.22
C ASN A 163 -1.11 -8.04 -18.74
N GLU A 164 -0.94 -8.16 -17.42
CA GLU A 164 -0.26 -9.29 -16.77
C GLU A 164 -0.96 -10.64 -16.99
N TRP A 165 -2.24 -10.63 -17.41
CA TRP A 165 -3.03 -11.85 -17.66
C TRP A 165 -3.27 -12.11 -19.15
N PHE A 166 -2.55 -11.46 -20.05
CA PHE A 166 -2.69 -11.69 -21.48
C PHE A 166 -2.28 -13.13 -21.85
N VAL A 167 -3.18 -13.88 -22.48
CA VAL A 167 -2.90 -15.22 -23.02
C VAL A 167 -3.01 -15.16 -24.54
N MET A 168 -1.95 -15.56 -25.24
CA MET A 168 -2.01 -15.77 -26.69
C MET A 168 -2.85 -17.03 -26.96
N ASN A 169 -4.04 -16.83 -27.52
CA ASN A 169 -4.87 -17.92 -28.07
C ASN A 169 -4.34 -18.37 -29.43
#